data_AF-A0A968SZ52-F1
#
_entry.id   AF-A0A968SZ52-F1
#
_cell.length_a   1.000
_cell.length_b   1.000
_cell.length_c   1.000
_cell.angle_alpha   90.00
_cell.angle_beta   90.00
_cell.angle_gamma   90.00
#
_symmetry.space_group_name_H-M   'P 1'
#
loop_
_entity.id
_entity.type
_entity.pdbx_description
1 polymer ?
#
loop_
_entity_poly.entity_id
_entity_poly.type
_entity_poly.pdbx_seq_one_letter_code
_entity_poly.pdbx_strand_id
1 'polypeptide(L)'
;MPSILLFFAYALIGILIWNAILAAVASVITDPNNSGKSSLMMLPILFVMASFLVIRDPDSNLAVFLSWFPLTSASAMPMRWAITEVSFWQIMGSMLVLFLTFYLLRRLAAAIFRVSILINGKEPSWREVFKLIKEL
;
A
#
# COMPACT_ATOMS: atom_id res chain seq x y z
N MET A 1 -0.85 1.61 -27.57
CA MET A 1 -1.82 1.16 -26.55
C MET A 1 -1.07 0.68 -25.32
N PRO A 2 -1.45 1.14 -24.13
CA PRO A 2 -0.82 0.67 -22.92
C PRO A 2 -1.12 -0.83 -22.73
N SER A 3 -0.09 -1.66 -22.54
CA SER A 3 -0.24 -3.12 -22.55
C SER A 3 -1.08 -3.57 -21.36
N ILE A 4 -2.24 -4.18 -21.63
CA ILE A 4 -3.20 -4.68 -20.65
C ILE A 4 -2.53 -5.48 -19.53
N LEU A 5 -1.51 -6.28 -19.87
CA LEU A 5 -0.72 -7.06 -18.90
C LEU A 5 -0.09 -6.20 -17.78
N LEU A 6 0.41 -5.01 -18.12
CA LEU A 6 1.03 -4.11 -17.14
C LEU A 6 -0.02 -3.47 -16.23
N PHE A 7 -1.21 -3.14 -16.72
CA PHE A 7 -2.32 -2.71 -15.85
C PHE A 7 -2.70 -3.78 -14.84
N PHE A 8 -2.83 -5.03 -15.30
CA PHE A 8 -3.11 -6.15 -14.42
C PHE A 8 -2.01 -6.37 -13.38
N ALA A 9 -0.74 -6.24 -13.77
CA ALA A 9 0.38 -6.33 -12.83
C ALA A 9 0.32 -5.23 -11.76
N TYR A 10 0.05 -3.97 -12.14
CA TYR A 10 -0.14 -2.87 -11.19
C TYR A 10 -1.30 -3.13 -10.23
N ALA A 11 -2.46 -3.52 -10.75
CA ALA A 11 -3.64 -3.81 -9.95
C ALA A 11 -3.38 -4.97 -8.98
N LEU A 12 -2.77 -6.06 -9.45
CA LEU A 12 -2.49 -7.24 -8.63
C LEU A 12 -1.53 -6.91 -7.50
N ILE A 13 -0.39 -6.27 -7.79
CA ILE A 13 0.60 -5.92 -6.75
C ILE A 13 0.01 -4.89 -5.77
N GLY A 14 -0.76 -3.92 -6.26
CA GLY A 14 -1.47 -2.95 -5.43
C GLY A 14 -2.45 -3.59 -4.45
N ILE A 15 -3.28 -4.52 -4.92
CA ILE A 15 -4.21 -5.29 -4.08
C ILE A 15 -3.42 -6.08 -3.03
N LEU A 16 -2.32 -6.72 -3.42
CA LEU A 16 -1.49 -7.50 -2.49
C LEU A 16 -0.84 -6.63 -1.41
N ILE A 17 -0.41 -5.41 -1.73
CA ILE A 17 0.10 -4.44 -0.75
C ILE A 17 -0.98 -4.08 0.26
N TRP A 18 -2.17 -3.69 -0.22
CA TRP A 18 -3.26 -3.30 0.66
C TRP A 18 -3.73 -4.46 1.53
N ASN A 19 -3.83 -5.67 0.97
CA ASN A 19 -4.18 -6.86 1.76
C ASN A 19 -3.13 -7.16 2.84
N ALA A 20 -1.83 -7.02 2.55
CA ALA A 20 -0.78 -7.23 3.54
C ALA A 20 -0.86 -6.21 4.69
N ILE A 21 -1.06 -4.92 4.37
CA ILE A 21 -1.21 -3.86 5.39
C ILE A 21 -2.46 -4.10 6.23
N LEU A 22 -3.60 -4.35 5.58
CA LEU A 22 -4.89 -4.54 6.26
C LEU A 22 -4.88 -5.79 7.13
N ALA A 23 -4.29 -6.89 6.67
CA ALA A 23 -4.13 -8.10 7.48
C ALA A 23 -3.28 -7.85 8.73
N ALA A 24 -2.19 -7.10 8.60
CA ALA A 24 -1.34 -6.73 9.74
C ALA A 24 -2.10 -5.87 10.76
N VAL A 25 -2.82 -4.84 10.30
CA VAL A 25 -3.64 -3.97 11.16
C VAL A 25 -4.76 -4.76 11.84
N ALA A 26 -5.51 -5.55 11.07
CA ALA A 26 -6.62 -6.36 11.58
C ALA A 26 -6.16 -7.35 12.65
N SER A 27 -4.97 -7.95 12.48
CA SER A 27 -4.42 -8.91 13.44
C SER A 27 -4.15 -8.32 14.82
N VAL A 28 -4.07 -6.99 14.93
CA VAL A 28 -3.75 -6.26 16.16
C VAL A 28 -4.99 -5.67 16.84
N ILE A 29 -6.14 -5.62 16.16
CA ILE A 29 -7.38 -5.06 16.69
C ILE A 29 -8.10 -6.12 17.53
N THR A 30 -8.41 -5.78 18.78
CA THR A 30 -9.17 -6.67 19.68
C THR A 30 -10.67 -6.42 19.63
N ASP A 31 -11.11 -5.16 19.55
CA ASP A 31 -12.51 -4.77 19.39
C ASP A 31 -12.63 -3.71 18.28
N PRO A 32 -13.17 -4.06 17.11
CA PRO A 32 -13.31 -3.13 15.99
C PRO A 32 -14.14 -1.88 16.28
N ASN A 33 -15.10 -1.94 17.22
CA ASN A 33 -15.99 -0.81 17.50
C ASN A 33 -15.36 0.22 18.45
N ASN A 34 -14.37 -0.19 19.24
CA ASN A 34 -13.74 0.65 20.26
C ASN A 34 -12.25 0.96 19.97
N SER A 35 -11.67 0.32 18.95
CA SER A 35 -10.28 0.53 18.56
C SER A 35 -10.11 1.72 17.63
N GLY A 36 -9.24 2.67 18.01
CA GLY A 36 -8.79 3.73 17.11
C GLY A 36 -8.00 3.22 15.90
N LYS A 37 -7.50 1.97 15.92
CA LYS A 37 -6.79 1.38 14.78
C LYS A 37 -7.75 0.93 13.68
N SER A 38 -9.04 0.74 13.97
CA SER A 38 -10.05 0.38 12.96
C SER A 38 -10.14 1.43 11.85
N SER A 39 -9.91 2.72 12.16
CA SER A 39 -9.87 3.78 11.15
C SER A 39 -8.76 3.58 10.10
N LEU A 40 -7.68 2.86 10.43
CA LEU A 40 -6.60 2.55 9.48
C LEU A 40 -7.06 1.59 8.37
N MET A 41 -8.18 0.88 8.56
CA MET A 41 -8.78 0.06 7.49
C MET A 41 -9.29 0.90 6.32
N MET A 42 -9.51 2.21 6.51
CA MET A 42 -9.94 3.12 5.45
C MET A 42 -8.79 3.70 4.61
N LEU A 43 -7.53 3.44 4.99
CA LEU A 43 -6.36 3.96 4.26
C LEU A 43 -6.35 3.66 2.75
N PRO A 44 -6.71 2.45 2.27
CA PRO A 44 -6.72 2.17 0.83
C PRO A 44 -7.55 3.18 0.05
N ILE A 45 -8.72 3.56 0.58
CA ILE A 45 -9.64 4.51 -0.06
C ILE A 45 -8.96 5.88 -0.18
N LEU A 46 -8.31 6.35 0.88
CA LEU A 46 -7.62 7.64 0.89
C LEU A 46 -6.53 7.73 -0.21
N PHE A 47 -5.71 6.68 -0.37
CA PHE A 47 -4.64 6.69 -1.38
C PHE A 47 -5.16 6.51 -2.81
N VAL A 48 -6.23 5.73 -3.00
CA VAL A 48 -6.92 5.66 -4.30
C VAL A 48 -7.52 7.01 -4.65
N MET A 49 -8.19 7.68 -3.71
CA MET A 49 -8.74 9.03 -3.90
C MET A 49 -7.66 10.06 -4.22
N ALA A 50 -6.52 10.02 -3.53
CA ALA A 50 -5.39 10.90 -3.84
C ALA A 50 -4.87 10.70 -5.27
N SER A 51 -4.95 9.48 -5.80
CA SER A 51 -4.50 9.17 -7.17
C SER A 51 -5.33 9.88 -8.25
N PHE A 52 -6.60 10.23 -7.97
CA PHE A 52 -7.43 11.00 -8.92
C PHE A 52 -6.93 12.42 -9.17
N LEU A 53 -6.04 12.96 -8.32
CA LEU A 53 -5.41 14.26 -8.56
C LEU A 53 -4.60 14.28 -9.87
N VAL A 54 -4.13 13.11 -10.33
CA VAL A 54 -3.41 12.93 -11.59
C VAL A 54 -4.25 13.33 -12.82
N ILE A 55 -5.58 13.16 -12.77
CA ILE A 55 -6.45 13.52 -13.91
C ILE A 55 -6.38 15.02 -14.22
N ARG A 56 -6.24 15.86 -13.19
CA ARG A 56 -6.31 17.32 -13.34
C ARG A 56 -5.11 17.88 -14.09
N ASP A 57 -3.93 17.40 -13.74
CA ASP A 57 -2.66 17.81 -14.35
C ASP A 57 -1.66 16.64 -14.28
N PRO A 58 -1.63 15.77 -15.32
CA PRO A 58 -0.82 14.56 -15.31
C PRO A 58 0.68 14.80 -15.42
N ASP A 59 1.11 15.97 -15.89
CA ASP A 59 2.52 16.31 -16.04
C ASP A 59 3.09 17.07 -14.84
N SER A 60 2.23 17.46 -13.90
CA SER A 60 2.64 18.09 -12.64
C SER A 60 3.62 17.22 -11.83
N ASN A 61 4.51 17.89 -11.09
CA ASN A 61 5.43 17.21 -10.16
C ASN A 61 4.69 16.33 -9.13
N LEU A 62 3.49 16.72 -8.72
CA LEU A 62 2.65 15.93 -7.82
C LEU A 62 2.15 14.65 -8.49
N ALA A 63 1.67 14.73 -9.74
CA ALA A 63 1.22 13.57 -10.48
C ALA A 63 2.36 12.58 -10.74
N VAL A 64 3.56 13.09 -11.05
CA VAL A 64 4.78 12.28 -11.14
C VAL A 64 5.06 11.60 -9.80
N PHE A 65 5.07 12.34 -8.69
CA PHE A 65 5.32 11.77 -7.35
C PHE A 65 4.34 10.66 -6.99
N LEU A 66 3.03 10.91 -7.14
CA LEU A 66 1.98 9.92 -6.84
C LEU A 66 2.10 8.66 -7.71
N SER A 67 2.59 8.82 -8.95
CA SER A 67 2.84 7.70 -9.86
C SER A 67 4.04 6.84 -9.46
N TRP A 68 4.94 7.35 -8.62
CA TRP A 68 6.09 6.59 -8.11
C TRP A 68 5.90 6.10 -6.68
N PHE A 69 5.14 6.83 -5.87
CA PHE A 69 4.92 6.49 -4.47
C PHE A 69 4.12 5.18 -4.33
N PRO A 70 4.67 4.11 -3.73
CA PRO A 70 4.12 2.75 -3.82
C PRO A 70 2.65 2.58 -3.44
N LEU A 71 2.16 3.31 -2.43
CA LEU A 71 0.78 3.17 -1.95
C LEU A 71 -0.24 3.82 -2.89
N THR A 72 0.22 4.74 -3.76
CA THR A 72 -0.61 5.40 -4.77
C THR A 72 -0.31 4.92 -6.18
N SER A 73 0.92 4.49 -6.47
CA SER A 73 1.39 4.17 -7.82
C SER A 73 0.60 3.05 -8.48
N ALA A 74 0.07 2.11 -7.69
CA ALA A 74 -0.84 1.06 -8.16
C ALA A 74 -2.10 1.60 -8.87
N SER A 75 -2.56 2.80 -8.52
CA SER A 75 -3.71 3.47 -9.14
C SER A 75 -3.30 4.69 -9.98
N ALA A 76 -2.38 5.51 -9.47
CA ALA A 76 -1.93 6.75 -10.08
C ALA A 76 -1.17 6.55 -11.40
N MET A 77 -0.23 5.59 -11.48
CA MET A 77 0.58 5.41 -12.69
C MET A 77 -0.23 4.85 -13.86
N PRO A 78 -1.08 3.82 -13.68
CA PRO A 78 -2.02 3.39 -14.71
C PRO A 78 -2.95 4.51 -15.19
N MET A 79 -3.48 5.31 -14.26
CA MET A 79 -4.33 6.44 -14.58
C MET A 79 -3.58 7.49 -15.42
N ARG A 80 -2.36 7.85 -15.01
CA ARG A 80 -1.49 8.78 -15.76
C ARG A 80 -1.21 8.27 -17.16
N TRP A 81 -0.82 7.01 -17.28
CA TRP A 81 -0.49 6.39 -18.57
C TRP A 81 -1.69 6.26 -19.52
N ALA A 82 -2.91 6.22 -18.99
CA ALA A 82 -4.12 6.20 -19.80
C ALA A 82 -4.46 7.55 -20.43
N ILE A 83 -3.98 8.67 -19.85
CA ILE A 83 -4.37 10.03 -20.25
C ILE A 83 -3.21 10.88 -20.80
N THR A 84 -1.95 10.49 -20.55
CA THR A 84 -0.76 11.13 -21.11
C THR A 84 0.27 10.11 -21.56
N GLU A 85 1.21 10.53 -22.40
CA GLU A 85 2.34 9.71 -22.81
C GLU A 85 3.39 9.67 -21.71
N VAL A 86 3.59 8.48 -21.15
CA VAL A 86 4.58 8.25 -20.09
C VAL A 86 5.73 7.42 -20.64
N SER A 87 6.96 7.88 -20.42
CA SER A 87 8.16 7.15 -20.84
C SER A 87 8.23 5.75 -20.22
N PHE A 88 8.63 4.75 -21.01
CA PHE A 88 8.66 3.35 -20.58
C PHE A 88 9.47 3.11 -19.29
N TRP A 89 10.60 3.82 -19.13
CA TRP A 89 11.42 3.75 -17.91
C TRP A 89 10.68 4.17 -16.65
N GLN A 90 9.78 5.15 -16.73
CA GLN A 90 8.99 5.55 -15.58
C GLN A 90 8.03 4.43 -15.19
N ILE A 91 7.39 3.79 -16.17
CA ILE A 91 6.45 2.68 -15.95
C ILE A 91 7.17 1.47 -15.33
N MET A 92 8.33 1.09 -15.86
CA MET A 92 9.08 -0.05 -15.32
C MET A 92 9.72 0.26 -13.97
N GLY A 93 10.22 1.48 -13.79
CA GLY A 93 10.81 1.93 -12.53
C GLY A 93 9.79 1.98 -11.40
N SER A 94 8.61 2.56 -11.62
CA SER A 94 7.55 2.58 -10.61
C SER A 94 7.01 1.18 -10.31
N MET A 95 6.96 0.29 -11.31
CA MET A 95 6.58 -1.12 -11.10
C MET A 95 7.60 -1.84 -10.21
N LEU A 96 8.90 -1.64 -10.45
CA LEU A 96 9.96 -2.22 -9.62
C LEU A 96 9.86 -1.72 -8.18
N VAL A 97 9.68 -0.42 -7.99
CA VAL A 97 9.51 0.22 -6.67
C VAL A 97 8.27 -0.33 -5.95
N LEU A 98 7.16 -0.49 -6.67
CA LEU A 98 5.93 -1.08 -6.16
C LEU A 98 6.16 -2.53 -5.70
N PHE A 99 6.80 -3.36 -6.53
CA PHE A 99 7.10 -4.75 -6.22
C PHE A 99 8.06 -4.90 -5.02
N LEU A 100 9.12 -4.10 -4.96
CA LEU A 100 10.04 -4.08 -3.81
C LEU A 100 9.30 -3.69 -2.52
N THR A 101 8.41 -2.71 -2.60
CA THR A 101 7.60 -2.28 -1.46
C THR A 101 6.66 -3.40 -1.02
N PHE A 102 5.99 -4.07 -1.95
CA PHE A 102 5.19 -5.26 -1.65
C PHE A 102 6.01 -6.32 -0.90
N TYR A 103 7.20 -6.66 -1.40
CA TYR A 103 8.05 -7.66 -0.77
C TYR A 103 8.41 -7.30 0.68
N LEU A 104 8.77 -6.04 0.94
CA LEU A 104 9.10 -5.54 2.27
C LEU A 104 7.87 -5.54 3.19
N LEU A 105 6.74 -5.00 2.73
CA LEU A 105 5.51 -4.92 3.50
C LEU A 105 4.94 -6.31 3.83
N ARG A 106 5.03 -7.27 2.89
CA ARG A 106 4.64 -8.66 3.16
C ARG A 106 5.43 -9.27 4.31
N ARG A 107 6.75 -9.05 4.35
CA ARG A 107 7.60 -9.56 5.44
C ARG A 107 7.27 -8.87 6.76
N LEU A 108 7.03 -7.56 6.74
CA LEU A 108 6.61 -6.81 7.92
C LEU A 108 5.26 -7.29 8.44
N ALA A 109 4.28 -7.47 7.55
CA ALA A 109 2.95 -7.97 7.89
C ALA A 109 3.01 -9.36 8.52
N ALA A 110 3.83 -10.27 7.98
CA ALA A 110 4.04 -11.58 8.57
C ALA A 110 4.70 -11.50 9.96
N ALA A 111 5.62 -10.56 10.18
CA ALA A 111 6.22 -10.34 11.49
C ALA A 111 5.20 -9.80 12.51
N ILE A 112 4.40 -8.81 12.12
CA ILE A 112 3.32 -8.26 12.95
C ILE A 112 2.32 -9.35 13.32
N PHE A 113 1.90 -10.16 12.34
CA PHE A 113 0.97 -11.26 12.57
C PHE A 113 1.53 -12.28 13.57
N ARG A 114 2.80 -12.68 13.45
CA ARG A 114 3.43 -13.61 14.43
C ARG A 114 3.42 -13.06 15.86
N VAL A 115 3.65 -11.76 16.02
CA VAL A 115 3.63 -11.11 17.33
C VAL A 115 2.20 -11.00 17.88
N SER A 116 1.22 -10.69 17.02
CA SER A 116 -0.14 -10.44 17.49
C SER A 116 -0.81 -11.66 18.09
N ILE A 117 -0.55 -12.87 17.58
CA ILE A 117 -1.05 -14.14 18.16
C ILE A 117 -0.50 -14.40 19.56
N LEU A 118 0.69 -13.89 19.89
CA LEU A 118 1.31 -14.08 21.21
C LEU A 118 0.71 -13.19 22.29
N ILE A 119 -0.06 -12.16 21.90
CA ILE A 119 -0.58 -11.15 22.81
C ILE A 119 -1.98 -11.56 23.25
N ASN A 120 -2.09 -11.98 24.50
CA ASN A 120 -3.36 -12.41 25.07
C ASN A 120 -4.19 -11.22 25.56
N GLY A 121 -5.29 -10.93 24.86
CA GLY A 121 -6.43 -10.16 25.38
C GLY A 121 -6.25 -8.64 25.52
N LYS A 122 -5.06 -8.08 25.29
CA LYS A 122 -4.84 -6.62 25.24
C LYS A 122 -4.54 -6.15 23.83
N GLU A 123 -5.07 -4.99 23.45
CA GLU A 123 -4.72 -4.36 22.18
C GLU A 123 -3.34 -3.69 22.29
N PRO A 124 -2.29 -4.19 21.61
CA PRO A 124 -0.95 -3.66 21.80
C PRO A 124 -0.76 -2.34 21.06
N SER A 125 -0.01 -1.41 21.63
CA SER A 125 0.42 -0.21 20.91
C SER A 125 1.38 -0.55 19.77
N TRP A 126 1.47 0.28 18.74
CA TRP A 126 2.45 0.08 17.65
C TRP A 126 3.89 -0.02 18.19
N ARG A 127 4.23 0.74 19.24
CA ARG A 127 5.54 0.68 19.90
C ARG A 127 5.81 -0.70 20.52
N GLU A 128 4.82 -1.29 21.18
CA GLU A 128 4.94 -2.65 21.73
C GLU A 128 5.10 -3.68 20.62
N VAL A 129 4.31 -3.59 19.55
CA VAL A 129 4.42 -4.51 18.39
C VAL A 129 5.84 -4.48 17.82
N PHE A 130 6.39 -3.30 17.53
CA PHE A 130 7.75 -3.19 16.99
C PHE A 130 8.85 -3.61 17.98
N LYS A 131 8.62 -3.45 19.28
CA LYS A 131 9.53 -3.96 20.32
C LYS A 131 9.56 -5.50 20.29
N LEU A 132 8.38 -6.13 20.29
CA LEU A 132 8.24 -7.59 20.27
C LEU A 132 8.78 -8.21 18.98
N ILE A 133 8.66 -7.53 17.83
CA ILE A 133 9.26 -7.98 16.57
C ILE A 133 10.81 -8.05 16.66
N LYS A 134 11.45 -7.18 17.46
CA LYS A 134 12.91 -7.19 17.65
C LYS A 134 13.39 -8.25 18.64
N GLU A 135 12.51 -8.71 19.53
CA GLU A 135 12.82 -9.72 20.55
C GLU A 135 12.68 -11.16 20.03
N LEU A 136 12.06 -11.34 18.85
CA LEU A 136 11.89 -12.61 18.13
C LEU A 136 12.94 -12.79 17.02
#